data_AF-A0A285L8T7-F1
#
_entry.id   AF-A0A285L8T7-F1
#
_cell.length_a   1.000
_cell.length_b   1.000
_cell.length_c   1.000
_cell.angle_alpha   90.00
_cell.angle_beta   90.00
_cell.angle_gamma   90.00
#
_symmetry.space_group_name_H-M   'P 1'
#
loop_
_entity.id
_entity.type
_entity.pdbx_description
1 polymer ?
#
loop_
_entity_poly.entity_id
_entity_poly.type
_entity_poly.pdbx_seq_one_letter_code
_entity_poly.pdbx_strand_id
1 'polypeptide(L)'
;MRQPTIARAATVLAATATAALIGTGAQANAGTVSFPTVPTMAHGGLCWTAIQTWADTSPEYPGRAILNVRALPVAGIGPGQYPLAPLCEVRTTVAWRNLNTGATGAYENTVVTGIYGSIQYALFQDTGPGRIEVTVTTDALSIPARGTFDVF
;
A
#
# COMPACT_ATOMS: atom_id res chain seq x y z
N MET A 1 24.80 -70.15 44.29
CA MET A 1 25.29 -70.89 43.11
C MET A 1 24.45 -70.49 41.90
N ARG A 2 25.13 -70.00 40.85
CA ARG A 2 24.74 -69.88 39.43
C ARG A 2 23.58 -68.94 39.01
N GLN A 3 24.01 -67.77 38.50
CA GLN A 3 23.42 -67.10 37.32
C GLN A 3 23.33 -68.04 36.11
N PRO A 4 22.46 -67.68 35.14
CA PRO A 4 23.00 -67.44 33.80
C PRO A 4 22.44 -66.18 33.08
N THR A 5 23.40 -65.45 32.48
CA THR A 5 23.41 -64.80 31.15
C THR A 5 22.40 -63.71 30.72
N ILE A 6 22.82 -62.45 30.93
CA ILE A 6 23.19 -61.40 29.95
C ILE A 6 22.61 -61.44 28.51
N ALA A 7 22.06 -60.27 28.13
CA ALA A 7 22.01 -59.57 26.83
C ALA A 7 20.90 -59.85 25.79
N ARG A 8 20.05 -58.82 25.60
CA ARG A 8 19.57 -58.24 24.32
C ARG A 8 18.94 -56.88 24.67
N ALA A 9 19.69 -55.78 24.63
CA ALA A 9 19.96 -54.93 23.47
C ALA A 9 18.72 -54.18 22.94
N ALA A 10 18.89 -52.85 22.88
CA ALA A 10 18.35 -51.94 21.87
C ALA A 10 16.96 -51.28 22.11
N THR A 11 17.05 -50.03 22.58
CA THR A 11 16.48 -48.82 21.95
C THR A 11 15.02 -48.83 21.49
N VAL A 12 14.18 -48.04 22.16
CA VAL A 12 13.20 -47.19 21.46
C VAL A 12 13.14 -45.83 22.17
N LEU A 13 13.90 -44.86 21.63
CA LEU A 13 13.58 -43.45 21.81
C LEU A 13 12.22 -43.21 21.15
N ALA A 14 11.17 -42.99 21.94
CA ALA A 14 9.95 -42.39 21.44
C ALA A 14 10.20 -40.89 21.24
N ALA A 15 10.82 -40.53 20.11
CA ALA A 15 10.93 -39.16 19.66
C ALA A 15 9.53 -38.66 19.27
N THR A 16 8.94 -37.84 20.13
CA THR A 16 7.78 -37.01 19.78
C THR A 16 8.23 -35.98 18.75
N ALA A 17 8.09 -36.32 17.47
CA ALA A 17 8.19 -35.37 16.39
C ALA A 17 6.91 -34.51 16.37
N THR A 18 6.86 -33.46 17.18
CA THR A 18 5.96 -32.34 16.93
C THR A 18 6.46 -31.66 15.66
N ALA A 19 5.87 -32.01 14.52
CA ALA A 19 6.00 -31.25 13.29
C ALA A 19 5.36 -29.88 13.52
N ALA A 20 6.15 -28.93 13.98
CA ALA A 20 5.83 -27.53 13.82
C ALA A 20 5.82 -27.25 12.31
N LEU A 21 4.63 -27.27 11.72
CA LEU A 21 4.39 -26.61 10.44
C LEU A 21 4.59 -25.11 10.70
N ILE A 22 5.85 -24.68 10.69
CA ILE A 22 6.19 -23.28 10.50
C ILE A 22 5.79 -23.03 9.06
N GLY A 23 4.54 -22.64 8.86
CA GLY A 23 4.11 -22.06 7.60
C GLY A 23 5.12 -20.96 7.28
N THR A 24 5.76 -21.05 6.13
CA THR A 24 6.60 -19.99 5.59
C THR A 24 5.70 -18.81 5.22
N GLY A 25 5.12 -18.15 6.23
CA GLY A 25 4.63 -16.80 6.07
C GLY A 25 5.85 -15.98 5.70
N ALA A 26 5.90 -15.51 4.46
CA ALA A 26 6.95 -14.63 4.00
C ALA A 26 7.17 -13.56 5.08
N GLN A 27 8.39 -13.48 5.61
CA GLN A 27 8.74 -12.48 6.60
C GLN A 27 8.43 -11.12 5.99
N ALA A 28 7.47 -10.50 6.65
CA ALA A 28 6.87 -9.22 6.39
C ALA A 28 7.89 -8.09 6.54
N ASN A 29 8.60 -7.73 5.47
CA ASN A 29 9.53 -6.60 5.52
C ASN A 29 8.79 -5.29 5.28
N ALA A 30 9.22 -4.22 5.95
CA ALA A 30 8.75 -2.88 5.62
C ALA A 30 8.96 -2.63 4.12
N GLY A 31 7.94 -2.06 3.46
CA GLY A 31 7.91 -2.00 2.01
C GLY A 31 7.16 -0.79 1.51
N THR A 32 7.69 -0.21 0.44
CA THR A 32 7.04 0.84 -0.34
C THR A 32 6.59 0.26 -1.68
N VAL A 33 5.30 0.32 -1.97
CA VAL A 33 4.71 -0.16 -3.23
C VAL A 33 4.09 1.00 -3.97
N SER A 34 4.70 1.39 -5.09
CA SER A 34 4.15 2.43 -5.97
C SER A 34 3.04 1.87 -6.86
N PHE A 35 2.00 2.67 -7.07
CA PHE A 35 0.92 2.37 -8.01
C PHE A 35 1.15 3.13 -9.32
N PRO A 36 0.52 2.70 -10.44
CA PRO A 36 0.52 3.49 -11.66
C PRO A 36 -0.02 4.91 -11.40
N THR A 37 0.54 5.89 -12.10
CA THR A 37 0.09 7.27 -11.99
C THR A 37 -1.27 7.46 -12.66
N VAL A 38 -2.09 8.37 -12.11
CA VAL A 38 -3.40 8.74 -12.65
C VAL A 38 -3.26 10.07 -13.39
N PRO A 39 -3.10 10.08 -14.72
CA PRO A 39 -3.18 11.32 -15.49
C PRO A 39 -4.59 11.90 -15.36
N THR A 40 -4.69 13.21 -15.15
CA THR A 40 -5.95 13.88 -14.83
C THR A 40 -5.93 15.34 -15.26
N MET A 41 -7.10 15.85 -15.64
CA MET A 41 -7.37 17.28 -15.59
C MET A 41 -7.37 17.77 -14.14
N ALA A 42 -7.10 19.05 -13.94
CA ALA A 42 -7.13 19.68 -12.62
C ALA A 42 -8.06 20.90 -12.63
N HIS A 43 -8.63 21.21 -11.48
CA HIS A 43 -9.48 22.38 -11.26
C HIS A 43 -8.64 23.64 -11.13
N GLY A 44 -9.28 24.78 -11.42
CA GLY A 44 -8.62 26.07 -11.38
C GLY A 44 -7.86 26.39 -12.66
N GLY A 45 -8.31 25.96 -13.84
CA GLY A 45 -7.72 26.34 -15.13
C GLY A 45 -7.89 25.30 -16.23
N LEU A 46 -7.29 25.56 -17.40
CA LEU A 46 -7.04 24.54 -18.41
C LEU A 46 -5.67 23.92 -18.12
N CYS A 47 -5.62 23.10 -17.07
CA CYS A 47 -4.41 22.48 -16.57
C CYS A 47 -4.60 20.99 -16.32
N TRP A 48 -3.50 20.25 -16.41
CA TRP A 48 -3.45 18.81 -16.19
C TRP A 48 -2.17 18.42 -15.48
N THR A 49 -2.23 17.27 -14.81
CA THR A 49 -1.11 16.68 -14.09
C THR A 49 -1.29 15.15 -14.06
N ALA A 50 -0.43 14.46 -13.33
CA ALA A 50 -0.68 13.08 -12.92
C ALA A 50 -0.53 12.94 -11.41
N ILE A 51 -1.43 12.17 -10.81
CA ILE A 51 -1.37 11.82 -9.40
C ILE A 51 -0.53 10.56 -9.24
N GLN A 52 0.51 10.65 -8.42
CA GLN A 52 1.31 9.51 -7.98
C GLN A 52 0.87 9.11 -6.58
N THR A 53 0.74 7.80 -6.39
CA THR A 53 0.34 7.20 -5.13
C THR A 53 1.18 5.97 -4.82
N TRP A 54 1.36 5.70 -3.54
CA TRP A 54 2.04 4.51 -3.06
C TRP A 54 1.57 4.15 -1.65
N ALA A 55 1.78 2.90 -1.26
CA ALA A 55 1.57 2.43 0.09
C ALA A 55 2.90 2.12 0.77
N ASP A 56 3.03 2.53 2.04
CA ASP A 56 4.11 2.10 2.92
C ASP A 56 3.56 1.18 4.02
N THR A 57 4.18 0.01 4.17
CA THR A 57 3.85 -0.98 5.21
C THR A 57 5.06 -1.24 6.10
N SER A 58 4.83 -1.56 7.38
CA SER A 58 5.91 -1.88 8.33
C SER A 58 5.37 -2.76 9.46
N PRO A 59 6.20 -3.70 9.99
CA PRO A 59 5.90 -4.42 11.22
C PRO A 59 5.67 -3.51 12.45
N GLU A 60 6.12 -2.25 12.41
CA GLU A 60 5.92 -1.28 13.51
C GLU A 60 4.46 -0.81 13.65
N TYR A 61 3.66 -0.97 12.60
CA TYR A 61 2.24 -0.62 12.57
C TYR A 61 1.41 -1.73 11.89
N PRO A 62 1.31 -2.92 12.54
CA PRO A 62 0.64 -4.07 11.96
C PRO A 62 -0.85 -3.79 11.68
N GLY A 63 -1.36 -4.38 10.62
CA GLY A 63 -2.73 -4.22 10.14
C GLY A 63 -3.01 -2.85 9.52
N ARG A 64 -1.99 -2.01 9.33
CA ARG A 64 -2.15 -0.65 8.83
C ARG A 64 -1.19 -0.38 7.67
N ALA A 65 -1.60 0.52 6.80
CA ALA A 65 -0.77 1.03 5.72
C ALA A 65 -0.82 2.55 5.70
N ILE A 66 0.29 3.20 5.36
CA ILE A 66 0.28 4.63 5.04
C ILE A 66 0.01 4.75 3.55
N LEU A 67 -1.11 5.38 3.17
CA LEU A 67 -1.37 5.73 1.79
C LEU A 67 -0.88 7.15 1.53
N ASN A 68 -0.03 7.26 0.51
CA ASN A 68 0.61 8.51 0.14
C ASN A 68 0.09 8.99 -1.21
N VAL A 69 -0.06 10.30 -1.33
CA VAL A 69 -0.56 10.96 -2.54
C VAL A 69 0.28 12.20 -2.82
N ARG A 70 0.69 12.38 -4.08
CA ARG A 70 1.26 13.62 -4.58
C ARG A 70 0.88 13.85 -6.04
N ALA A 71 0.85 15.09 -6.48
CA ALA A 71 0.77 15.44 -7.88
C ALA A 71 2.17 15.69 -8.45
N LEU A 72 2.37 15.30 -9.70
CA LEU A 72 3.50 15.73 -10.50
C LEU A 72 3.35 17.21 -10.90
N PRO A 73 4.42 17.85 -11.41
CA PRO A 73 4.34 19.19 -11.98
C PRO A 73 3.15 19.38 -12.91
N VAL A 74 2.40 20.46 -12.69
CA VAL A 74 1.26 20.82 -13.53
C VAL A 74 1.73 21.39 -14.86
N ALA A 75 1.00 21.11 -15.93
CA ALA A 75 1.11 21.79 -17.21
C ALA A 75 -0.22 22.44 -17.58
N GLY A 76 -0.16 23.52 -18.35
CA GLY A 76 -1.33 24.23 -18.86
C GLY A 76 -1.40 25.69 -18.43
N ILE A 77 -2.61 26.23 -18.45
CA ILE A 77 -2.89 27.65 -18.23
C ILE A 77 -3.91 27.78 -17.10
N GLY A 78 -3.55 28.54 -16.06
CA GLY A 78 -4.39 28.82 -14.91
C GLY A 78 -4.86 30.27 -14.84
N PRO A 79 -5.74 30.58 -13.89
CA PRO A 79 -6.22 31.93 -13.61
C PRO A 79 -5.12 32.74 -12.92
N GLY A 80 -5.30 34.06 -12.92
CA GLY A 80 -4.45 34.99 -12.19
C GLY A 80 -3.42 35.70 -13.06
N GLN A 81 -2.53 36.44 -12.39
CA GLN A 81 -1.54 37.31 -13.05
C GLN A 81 -0.39 36.54 -13.70
N TYR A 82 -0.17 35.29 -13.31
CA TYR A 82 0.87 34.41 -13.83
C TYR A 82 0.28 33.14 -14.44
N PRO A 83 -0.42 33.25 -15.58
CA PRO A 83 -1.20 32.14 -16.14
C PRO A 83 -0.33 30.93 -16.57
N LEU A 84 0.96 31.16 -16.82
CA LEU A 84 1.96 30.12 -17.15
C LEU A 84 2.66 29.53 -15.92
N ALA A 85 2.28 29.96 -14.72
CA ALA A 85 2.68 29.36 -13.45
C ALA A 85 1.44 29.01 -12.63
N PRO A 86 0.56 28.12 -13.14
CA PRO A 86 -0.75 27.91 -12.54
C PRO A 86 -0.64 27.14 -11.23
N LEU A 87 -1.61 27.42 -10.35
CA LEU A 87 -1.92 26.59 -9.19
C LEU A 87 -3.27 25.92 -9.47
N CYS A 88 -3.26 24.60 -9.51
CA CYS A 88 -4.44 23.80 -9.80
C CYS A 88 -4.67 22.75 -8.72
N GLU A 89 -5.89 22.25 -8.65
CA GLU A 89 -6.31 21.34 -7.58
C GLU A 89 -6.91 20.07 -8.16
N VAL A 90 -6.60 18.93 -7.55
CA VAL A 90 -7.17 17.64 -7.94
C VAL A 90 -7.72 16.97 -6.69
N ARG A 91 -9.02 16.71 -6.64
CA ARG A 91 -9.57 15.87 -5.58
C ARG A 91 -9.30 14.41 -5.95
N THR A 92 -8.44 13.78 -5.17
CA THR A 92 -7.99 12.41 -5.36
C THR A 92 -8.67 11.50 -4.35
N THR A 93 -9.14 10.34 -4.80
CA THR A 93 -9.63 9.27 -3.95
C THR A 93 -8.76 8.04 -4.12
N VAL A 94 -8.24 7.51 -3.01
CA VAL A 94 -7.55 6.22 -2.95
C VAL A 94 -8.45 5.26 -2.20
N ALA A 95 -9.33 4.58 -2.94
CA ALA A 95 -10.22 3.56 -2.39
C ALA A 95 -9.46 2.25 -2.25
N TRP A 96 -9.69 1.51 -1.18
CA TRP A 96 -9.03 0.23 -0.92
C TRP A 96 -10.00 -0.84 -0.45
N ARG A 97 -9.65 -2.08 -0.73
CA ARG A 97 -10.34 -3.29 -0.27
C ARG A 97 -9.34 -4.34 0.16
N ASN A 98 -9.49 -4.85 1.37
CA ASN A 98 -8.80 -6.05 1.82
C ASN A 98 -9.46 -7.28 1.17
N LEU A 99 -8.73 -7.99 0.33
CA LEU A 99 -9.22 -9.14 -0.40
C LEU A 99 -9.38 -10.38 0.48
N ASN A 100 -8.72 -10.43 1.64
CA ASN A 100 -8.82 -11.52 2.59
C ASN A 100 -10.00 -11.37 3.56
N THR A 101 -10.23 -10.15 4.08
CA THR A 101 -11.26 -9.90 5.10
C THR A 101 -12.53 -9.27 4.55
N GLY A 102 -12.46 -8.67 3.35
CA GLY A 102 -13.55 -7.88 2.78
C GLY A 102 -13.67 -6.46 3.35
N ALA A 103 -12.81 -6.06 4.29
CA ALA A 103 -12.78 -4.68 4.79
C ALA A 103 -12.52 -3.68 3.64
N THR A 104 -13.11 -2.50 3.73
CA THR A 104 -12.97 -1.44 2.72
C THR A 104 -12.80 -0.09 3.38
N GLY A 105 -12.21 0.85 2.64
CA GLY A 105 -12.10 2.24 3.05
C GLY A 105 -11.62 3.13 1.91
N ALA A 106 -11.46 4.41 2.19
CA ALA A 106 -10.97 5.37 1.22
C ALA A 106 -10.18 6.48 1.91
N TYR A 107 -9.10 6.91 1.26
CA TYR A 107 -8.40 8.15 1.58
C TYR A 107 -8.73 9.19 0.51
N GLU A 108 -9.44 10.24 0.90
CA GLU A 108 -9.74 11.39 0.04
C GLU A 108 -8.87 12.59 0.39
N ASN A 109 -8.34 13.27 -0.63
CA ASN A 109 -7.57 14.48 -0.41
C ASN A 109 -7.64 15.44 -1.62
N THR A 110 -7.62 16.74 -1.33
CA THR A 110 -7.45 17.78 -2.36
C THR A 110 -5.96 18.08 -2.52
N VAL A 111 -5.40 17.68 -3.65
CA VAL A 111 -3.99 17.83 -3.96
C VAL A 111 -3.80 19.13 -4.73
N VAL A 112 -3.27 20.15 -4.05
CA VAL A 112 -2.87 21.42 -4.69
C VAL A 112 -1.51 21.22 -5.38
N THR A 113 -1.43 21.54 -6.67
CA THR A 113 -0.22 21.38 -7.48
C THR A 113 0.15 22.65 -8.23
N GLY A 114 1.44 22.90 -8.36
CA GLY A 114 2.00 23.97 -9.18
C GLY A 114 3.08 23.45 -10.15
N ILE A 115 3.87 24.36 -10.71
CA ILE A 115 4.91 24.04 -11.70
C ILE A 115 6.04 23.13 -11.18
N TYR A 116 6.10 22.92 -9.86
CA TYR A 116 7.05 22.00 -9.22
C TYR A 116 6.38 20.73 -8.65
N GLY A 117 5.07 20.56 -8.90
CA GLY A 117 4.25 19.51 -8.32
C GLY A 117 3.60 19.94 -7.02
N SER A 118 3.20 18.96 -6.21
CA SER A 118 2.65 19.19 -4.87
C SER A 118 3.60 18.75 -3.77
N ILE A 119 3.28 19.13 -2.54
CA ILE A 119 3.77 18.40 -1.36
C ILE A 119 3.24 16.96 -1.36
N GLN A 120 3.86 16.10 -0.56
CA GLN A 120 3.32 14.78 -0.25
C GLN A 120 2.26 14.88 0.84
N TYR A 121 1.16 14.17 0.65
CA TYR A 121 0.16 13.94 1.67
C TYR A 121 0.15 12.46 2.03
N ALA A 122 -0.05 12.15 3.31
CA ALA A 122 0.04 10.79 3.83
C ALA A 122 -0.99 10.59 4.94
N LEU A 123 -1.65 9.44 4.94
CA LEU A 123 -2.59 9.07 6.01
C LEU A 123 -2.52 7.57 6.30
N PHE A 124 -2.51 7.22 7.58
CA PHE A 124 -2.69 5.83 8.01
C PHE A 124 -4.09 5.33 7.66
N GLN A 125 -4.17 4.10 7.18
CA GLN A 125 -5.39 3.38 6.90
C GLN A 125 -5.38 2.05 7.65
N ASP A 126 -6.46 1.76 8.37
CA ASP A 126 -6.63 0.52 9.13
C ASP A 126 -7.13 -0.60 8.20
N THR A 127 -6.28 -1.02 7.27
CA THR A 127 -6.61 -1.97 6.19
C THR A 127 -6.82 -3.41 6.68
N GLY A 128 -6.32 -3.73 7.87
CA GLY A 128 -6.13 -5.08 8.36
C GLY A 128 -4.97 -5.81 7.65
N PRO A 129 -4.51 -6.95 8.21
CA PRO A 129 -3.51 -7.79 7.56
C PRO A 129 -4.07 -8.45 6.29
N GLY A 130 -3.19 -8.76 5.34
CA GLY A 130 -3.51 -9.44 4.09
C GLY A 130 -3.26 -8.59 2.84
N ARG A 131 -3.82 -9.04 1.72
CA ARG A 131 -3.67 -8.43 0.41
C ARG A 131 -4.72 -7.36 0.19
N ILE A 132 -4.25 -6.15 -0.08
CA ILE A 132 -5.07 -4.97 -0.31
C ILE A 132 -5.07 -4.66 -1.81
N GLU A 133 -6.26 -4.52 -2.40
CA GLU A 133 -6.45 -3.91 -3.72
C GLU A 133 -6.77 -2.43 -3.54
N VAL A 134 -6.15 -1.59 -4.36
CA VAL A 134 -6.34 -0.14 -4.38
C VAL A 134 -6.87 0.29 -5.73
N THR A 135 -7.81 1.24 -5.73
CA THR A 135 -8.23 1.99 -6.92
C THR A 135 -8.04 3.47 -6.65
N VAL A 136 -7.31 4.14 -7.54
CA VAL A 136 -7.02 5.57 -7.48
C VAL A 136 -7.83 6.27 -8.56
N THR A 137 -8.64 7.23 -8.16
CA THR A 137 -9.47 8.05 -9.04
C THR A 137 -9.30 9.53 -8.71
N THR A 138 -9.70 10.38 -9.65
CA THR A 138 -9.88 11.81 -9.40
C THR A 138 -11.32 12.21 -9.73
N ASP A 139 -11.72 13.40 -9.30
CA ASP A 139 -13.04 13.98 -9.58
C ASP A 139 -13.13 14.71 -10.94
N ALA A 140 -12.07 14.64 -11.74
CA ALA A 140 -11.98 15.23 -13.07
C ALA A 140 -11.77 14.15 -14.15
N LEU A 141 -11.76 14.55 -15.43
CA LEU A 141 -11.42 13.63 -16.52
C LEU A 141 -10.04 13.04 -16.29
N SER A 142 -9.99 11.72 -16.14
CA SER A 142 -8.78 10.99 -15.75
C SER A 142 -8.78 9.55 -16.26
N ILE A 143 -7.63 8.89 -16.15
CA ILE A 143 -7.50 7.45 -16.35
C ILE A 143 -7.21 6.81 -14.99
N PRO A 144 -8.20 6.18 -14.33
CA PRO A 144 -8.01 5.54 -13.03
C PRO A 144 -6.90 4.49 -13.03
N ALA A 145 -6.21 4.38 -11.90
CA ALA A 145 -5.17 3.37 -11.69
C ALA A 145 -5.63 2.34 -10.66
N ARG A 146 -5.08 1.13 -10.77
CA ARG A 146 -5.25 0.06 -9.77
C ARG A 146 -3.91 -0.51 -9.37
N GLY A 147 -3.81 -0.98 -8.14
CA GLY A 147 -2.62 -1.60 -7.58
C GLY A 147 -2.97 -2.60 -6.50
N THR A 148 -1.99 -3.40 -6.10
CA THR A 148 -2.11 -4.29 -4.94
C THR A 148 -0.85 -4.22 -4.10
N PHE A 149 -1.00 -4.41 -2.79
CA PHE A 149 0.10 -4.53 -1.85
C PHE A 149 -0.31 -5.42 -0.67
N ASP A 150 0.67 -5.90 0.11
CA ASP A 150 0.42 -6.77 1.26
C ASP A 150 0.71 -6.03 2.58
N VAL A 151 -0.15 -6.26 3.57
CA VAL A 151 -0.08 -5.72 4.93
C VAL A 151 0.04 -6.87 5.92
N PHE A 152 0.76 -6.62 7.01
CA PHE A 152 1.17 -7.62 8.00
C PHE A 152 0.28 -7.65 9.22
#